data_AF-A0AAV9DRS5-F1
#
_entry.id   AF-A0AAV9DRS5-F1
#
_cell.length_a   1.000
_cell.length_b   1.000
_cell.length_c   1.000
_cell.angle_alpha   90.00
_cell.angle_beta   90.00
_cell.angle_gamma   90.00
#
_symmetry.space_group_name_H-M   'P 1'
#
loop_
_entity.id
_entity.type
_entity.pdbx_description
1 polymer ?
#
loop_
_entity_poly.entity_id
_entity_poly.type
_entity_poly.pdbx_seq_one_letter_code
_entity_poly.pdbx_strand_id
1 'polypeptide(L)'
;MASLRFHFLTPQNPQLFPNHPSIPFRHHHHNCATTSTSQPNSENPPPPPPEPLELSKQRKSVILPEDRRRQRSLSKREPPNLEIGWKRTKEISFEKPKGHVVMDFLEKLETLMGKGSYGSAELLAKVGAIVAGRAVEEAEVLREEGEVEERRVTELRRVLRLMEMDLEMVKAVRKEETVKERVDQARARCRQAILVARSF
;
A
#
# COMPACT_ATOMS: atom_id res chain seq x y z
N MET A 1 -24.74 -62.17 -10.38
CA MET A 1 -25.05 -61.10 -11.36
C MET A 1 -26.32 -60.39 -10.92
N ALA A 2 -26.21 -59.17 -10.39
CA ALA A 2 -27.36 -58.33 -10.08
C ALA A 2 -27.00 -56.90 -10.51
N SER A 3 -27.64 -56.46 -11.59
CA SER A 3 -27.40 -55.19 -12.28
C SER A 3 -28.39 -54.16 -11.74
N LEU A 4 -27.89 -53.17 -11.02
CA LEU A 4 -28.68 -52.03 -10.55
C LEU A 4 -28.57 -50.91 -11.59
N ARG A 5 -29.61 -50.78 -12.42
CA ARG A 5 -29.83 -49.64 -13.32
C ARG A 5 -30.31 -48.44 -12.51
N PHE A 6 -29.48 -47.41 -12.40
CA PHE A 6 -29.90 -46.10 -11.93
C PHE A 6 -30.44 -45.28 -13.10
N HIS A 7 -31.74 -45.00 -13.08
CA HIS A 7 -32.38 -44.00 -13.93
C HIS A 7 -32.12 -42.62 -13.31
N PHE A 8 -31.28 -41.81 -13.95
CA PHE A 8 -31.21 -40.37 -13.64
C PHE A 8 -32.25 -39.63 -14.48
N LEU A 9 -33.28 -39.14 -13.79
CA LEU A 9 -34.27 -38.20 -14.27
C LEU A 9 -33.61 -36.82 -14.44
N THR A 10 -33.79 -36.23 -15.61
CA THR A 10 -33.51 -34.83 -15.91
C THR A 10 -34.50 -33.91 -15.20
N PRO A 11 -34.05 -32.80 -14.57
CA PRO A 11 -34.97 -31.74 -14.19
C PRO A 11 -35.15 -30.76 -15.35
N GLN A 12 -36.39 -30.67 -15.85
CA GLN A 12 -36.89 -29.51 -16.60
C GLN A 12 -36.95 -28.29 -15.66
N ASN A 13 -36.53 -27.12 -16.14
CA ASN A 13 -36.82 -25.85 -15.47
C ASN A 13 -37.53 -24.90 -16.47
N PRO A 14 -38.76 -24.44 -16.19
CA PRO A 14 -39.51 -23.54 -17.06
C PRO A 14 -39.23 -22.06 -16.76
N GLN A 15 -39.11 -21.28 -17.85
CA GLN A 15 -39.56 -19.90 -18.10
C GLN A 15 -39.64 -18.89 -16.93
N LEU A 16 -39.02 -17.71 -17.12
CA LEU A 16 -39.60 -16.35 -16.98
C LEU A 16 -38.50 -15.30 -16.76
N PHE A 17 -38.27 -14.43 -17.75
CA PHE A 17 -37.63 -13.12 -17.52
C PHE A 17 -38.65 -12.00 -17.81
N PRO A 18 -38.87 -11.07 -16.87
CA PRO A 18 -39.81 -9.97 -17.02
C PRO A 18 -39.19 -8.70 -17.59
N ASN A 19 -40.08 -7.88 -18.15
CA ASN A 19 -39.91 -6.57 -18.78
C ASN A 19 -38.97 -5.58 -18.06
N HIS A 20 -38.11 -4.92 -18.84
CA HIS A 20 -37.37 -3.71 -18.44
C HIS A 20 -38.29 -2.47 -18.50
N PRO A 21 -38.38 -1.66 -17.44
CA PRO A 21 -38.88 -0.29 -17.54
C PRO A 21 -37.76 0.69 -17.90
N SER A 22 -38.03 1.50 -18.91
CA SER A 22 -37.22 2.61 -19.41
C SER A 22 -37.02 3.70 -18.35
N ILE A 23 -35.78 4.08 -18.06
CA ILE A 23 -35.43 5.22 -17.21
C ILE A 23 -35.26 6.47 -18.10
N PRO A 24 -35.91 7.61 -17.80
CA PRO A 24 -35.69 8.85 -18.53
C PRO A 24 -34.36 9.49 -18.16
N PHE A 25 -33.54 9.79 -19.18
CA PHE A 25 -32.34 10.60 -19.08
C PHE A 25 -32.69 12.04 -18.68
N ARG A 26 -32.22 12.48 -17.51
CA ARG A 26 -32.27 13.89 -17.09
C ARG A 26 -31.02 14.58 -17.63
N HIS A 27 -31.18 15.39 -18.67
CA HIS A 27 -30.12 16.26 -19.19
C HIS A 27 -29.75 17.31 -18.14
N HIS A 28 -28.51 17.31 -17.67
CA HIS A 28 -27.91 18.45 -16.99
C HIS A 28 -27.11 19.25 -18.01
N HIS A 29 -27.64 20.42 -18.37
CA HIS A 29 -26.91 21.45 -19.08
C HIS A 29 -25.88 22.05 -18.11
N HIS A 30 -24.60 21.76 -18.33
CA HIS A 30 -23.51 22.55 -17.76
C HIS A 30 -23.20 23.70 -18.72
N ASN A 31 -23.75 24.88 -18.43
CA ASN A 31 -23.30 26.11 -19.07
C ASN A 31 -21.97 26.54 -18.44
N CYS A 32 -21.00 26.78 -19.31
CA CYS A 32 -19.66 27.27 -18.99
C CYS A 32 -19.59 28.79 -19.23
N ALA A 33 -18.69 29.42 -18.48
CA ALA A 33 -18.15 30.79 -18.63
C ALA A 33 -18.99 31.96 -18.07
N THR A 34 -18.53 32.50 -16.93
CA THR A 34 -18.36 33.94 -16.78
C THR A 34 -17.23 34.25 -15.81
N THR A 35 -16.31 35.07 -16.30
CA THR A 35 -15.19 35.73 -15.62
C THR A 35 -15.68 36.56 -14.44
N SER A 36 -15.03 36.48 -13.28
CA SER A 36 -14.83 37.62 -12.38
C SER A 36 -13.82 37.29 -11.28
N THR A 37 -12.64 37.89 -11.44
CA THR A 37 -11.67 38.16 -10.38
C THR A 37 -12.36 38.84 -9.21
N SER A 38 -12.27 38.28 -8.01
CA SER A 38 -12.47 39.01 -6.76
C SER A 38 -11.59 38.42 -5.67
N GLN A 39 -10.61 39.22 -5.26
CA GLN A 39 -9.71 39.00 -4.15
C GLN A 39 -10.48 39.04 -2.82
N PRO A 40 -10.14 38.24 -1.81
CA PRO A 40 -10.64 38.48 -0.46
C PRO A 40 -9.79 39.57 0.21
N ASN A 41 -10.41 40.73 0.47
CA ASN A 41 -9.91 41.73 1.41
C ASN A 41 -9.88 41.12 2.82
N SER A 42 -8.71 41.05 3.43
CA SER A 42 -8.54 40.79 4.86
C SER A 42 -7.72 41.95 5.42
N GLU A 43 -8.40 42.94 5.97
CA GLU A 43 -7.80 44.03 6.74
C GLU A 43 -7.21 43.46 8.03
N ASN A 44 -5.88 43.37 8.10
CA ASN A 44 -5.13 43.25 9.34
C ASN A 44 -4.36 44.55 9.55
N PRO A 45 -4.47 45.23 10.71
CA PRO A 45 -3.62 46.38 11.01
C PRO A 45 -2.16 45.94 11.19
N PRO A 46 -1.17 46.75 10.75
CA PRO A 46 0.23 46.40 10.87
C PRO A 46 0.68 46.40 12.35
N PRO A 47 1.56 45.47 12.77
CA PRO A 47 2.10 45.45 14.13
C PRO A 47 2.99 46.68 14.39
N PRO A 48 3.02 47.21 15.63
CA PRO A 48 3.82 48.37 15.98
C PRO A 48 5.34 48.07 15.92
N PRO A 49 6.18 49.10 15.69
CA PRO A 49 7.63 48.95 15.60
C PRO A 49 8.23 48.48 16.94
N PRO A 50 9.31 47.68 16.93
CA PRO A 50 9.93 47.18 18.15
C PRO A 50 10.60 48.31 18.94
N GLU A 51 10.26 48.40 20.23
CA GLU A 51 10.91 49.28 21.20
C GLU A 51 12.38 48.88 21.44
N PRO A 52 13.29 49.84 21.64
CA PRO A 52 14.70 49.56 21.88
C PRO A 52 14.90 48.90 23.25
N LEU A 53 15.39 47.66 23.25
CA LEU A 53 15.81 46.96 24.46
C LEU A 53 17.08 47.63 25.02
N GLU A 54 16.92 48.30 26.17
CA GLU A 54 17.99 48.80 27.03
C GLU A 54 18.91 47.66 27.49
N LEU A 55 20.02 47.47 26.80
CA LEU A 55 21.07 46.54 27.19
C LEU A 55 21.81 47.08 28.41
N SER A 56 21.36 46.68 29.60
CA SER A 56 22.08 46.92 30.85
C SER A 56 23.51 46.37 30.75
N LYS A 57 24.47 47.24 31.03
CA LYS A 57 25.92 47.01 30.95
C LYS A 57 26.37 45.94 31.96
N GLN A 58 26.58 44.70 31.51
CA GLN A 58 27.33 43.72 32.29
C GLN A 58 28.81 43.68 31.85
N ARG A 59 29.63 44.13 32.82
CA ARG A 59 31.07 43.94 33.07
C ARG A 59 31.91 43.30 31.96
N LYS A 60 32.84 44.12 31.43
CA LYS A 60 34.02 43.68 30.68
C LYS A 60 34.91 42.85 31.59
N SER A 61 35.01 41.54 31.36
CA SER A 61 36.09 40.74 31.92
C SER A 61 37.39 41.11 31.19
N VAL A 62 38.39 41.47 31.97
CA VAL A 62 39.76 41.72 31.53
C VAL A 62 40.33 40.41 31.01
N ILE A 63 40.49 40.31 29.69
CA ILE A 63 41.27 39.24 29.07
C ILE A 63 42.72 39.68 29.15
N LEU A 64 43.49 39.10 30.06
CA LEU A 64 44.94 39.24 30.09
C LEU A 64 45.51 38.69 28.77
N PRO A 65 46.27 39.48 27.98
CA PRO A 65 46.94 38.99 26.79
C PRO A 65 48.24 38.26 27.19
N GLU A 66 48.12 37.11 27.85
CA GLU A 66 49.27 36.22 28.03
C GLU A 66 49.26 35.18 26.90
N ASP A 67 50.42 35.03 26.26
CA ASP A 67 50.73 34.06 25.21
C ASP A 67 50.17 34.32 23.81
N ARG A 68 50.69 35.43 23.28
CA ARG A 68 51.08 35.64 21.88
C ARG A 68 52.12 34.60 21.37
N ARG A 69 51.94 33.30 21.67
CA ARG A 69 52.77 32.19 21.17
C ARG A 69 51.95 30.91 21.06
N ARG A 70 51.25 30.79 19.95
CA ARG A 70 51.03 29.56 19.18
C ARG A 70 50.09 29.96 18.06
N GLN A 71 50.67 30.36 16.92
CA GLN A 71 50.03 30.01 15.66
C GLN A 71 49.87 28.48 15.68
N ARG A 72 48.77 27.98 16.26
CA ARG A 72 48.28 26.66 15.90
C ARG A 72 47.87 26.84 14.45
N SER A 73 48.75 26.39 13.57
CA SER A 73 48.42 25.96 12.23
C SER A 73 46.95 25.54 12.20
N LEU A 74 46.15 26.23 11.39
CA LEU A 74 44.83 25.76 10.98
C LEU A 74 45.00 24.50 10.11
N SER A 75 45.70 23.49 10.62
CA SER A 75 45.57 22.14 10.14
C SER A 75 44.18 21.73 10.58
N LYS A 76 43.21 21.87 9.66
CA LYS A 76 41.98 21.06 9.70
C LYS A 76 42.48 19.66 10.04
N ARG A 77 42.19 19.17 11.26
CA ARG A 77 42.42 17.75 11.55
C ARG A 77 41.65 17.03 10.46
N GLU A 78 42.31 16.17 9.69
CA GLU A 78 41.59 15.29 8.79
C GLU A 78 40.49 14.63 9.61
N PRO A 79 39.22 14.71 9.15
CA PRO A 79 38.13 14.08 9.86
C PRO A 79 38.51 12.63 10.12
N PRO A 80 38.36 12.13 11.36
CA PRO A 80 38.76 10.77 11.69
C PRO A 80 37.90 9.79 10.89
N ASN A 81 38.45 9.39 9.75
CA ASN A 81 38.22 8.11 9.09
C ASN A 81 36.78 7.89 8.59
N LEU A 82 36.42 8.54 7.48
CA LEU A 82 35.19 8.27 6.71
C LEU A 82 35.18 6.88 6.06
N GLU A 83 36.33 6.20 5.99
CA GLU A 83 36.47 4.88 5.37
C GLU A 83 35.77 3.75 6.15
N ILE A 84 35.42 3.97 7.42
CA ILE A 84 34.70 2.98 8.23
C ILE A 84 33.24 2.79 7.77
N GLY A 85 32.65 3.77 7.07
CA GLY A 85 31.27 3.70 6.60
C GLY A 85 31.06 2.75 5.42
N TRP A 86 31.99 2.72 4.46
CA TRP A 86 31.85 1.93 3.22
C TRP A 86 32.40 0.50 3.33
N LYS A 87 33.29 0.24 4.30
CA LYS A 87 33.89 -1.10 4.54
C LYS A 87 33.00 -2.04 5.36
N ARG A 88 31.89 -1.55 5.96
CA ARG A 88 30.92 -2.34 6.74
C ARG A 88 29.59 -2.58 6.02
N THR A 89 29.49 -2.23 4.76
CA THR A 89 28.31 -2.52 3.96
C THR A 89 28.35 -4.01 3.63
N LYS A 90 27.46 -4.80 4.25
CA LYS A 90 27.19 -6.16 3.77
C LYS A 90 26.88 -6.06 2.28
N GLU A 91 27.40 -6.99 1.49
CA GLU A 91 27.11 -7.06 0.07
C GLU A 91 25.59 -7.05 -0.13
N ILE A 92 25.09 -6.02 -0.83
CA ILE A 92 23.67 -5.87 -1.12
C ILE A 92 23.44 -6.60 -2.43
N SER A 93 22.76 -7.74 -2.38
CA SER A 93 22.33 -8.42 -3.59
C SER A 93 21.31 -7.54 -4.31
N PHE A 94 21.61 -7.12 -5.53
CA PHE A 94 20.67 -6.39 -6.39
C PHE A 94 19.72 -7.33 -7.15
N GLU A 95 19.93 -8.64 -7.03
CA GLU A 95 19.05 -9.66 -7.60
C GLU A 95 17.70 -9.65 -6.89
N LYS A 96 16.64 -9.67 -7.69
CA LYS A 96 15.28 -9.76 -7.16
C LYS A 96 15.01 -11.19 -6.69
N PRO A 97 14.27 -11.38 -5.58
CA PRO A 97 13.85 -12.72 -5.19
C PRO A 97 12.96 -13.34 -6.28
N LYS A 98 12.96 -14.68 -6.37
CA LYS A 98 12.21 -15.43 -7.39
C LYS A 98 10.73 -15.03 -7.41
N GLY A 99 10.10 -15.02 -6.23
CA GLY A 99 8.70 -14.63 -6.06
C GLY A 99 8.39 -13.14 -6.15
N HIS A 100 9.31 -12.27 -6.62
CA HIS A 100 9.08 -10.82 -6.61
C HIS A 100 7.82 -10.39 -7.40
N VAL A 101 7.54 -11.03 -8.54
CA VAL A 101 6.35 -10.71 -9.35
C VAL A 101 5.07 -11.00 -8.56
N VAL A 102 5.03 -12.17 -7.90
CA VAL A 102 3.93 -12.58 -7.03
C VAL A 102 3.78 -11.61 -5.85
N MET A 103 4.89 -11.24 -5.21
CA MET A 103 4.89 -10.26 -4.12
C MET A 103 4.33 -8.91 -4.59
N ASP A 104 4.75 -8.40 -5.74
CA ASP A 104 4.30 -7.10 -6.26
C ASP A 104 2.78 -7.06 -6.44
N PHE A 105 2.18 -8.13 -6.94
CA PHE A 105 0.72 -8.23 -7.07
C PHE A 105 0.02 -8.21 -5.70
N LEU A 106 0.54 -8.98 -4.75
CA LEU A 106 -0.05 -9.08 -3.41
C LEU A 106 0.16 -7.80 -2.60
N GLU A 107 1.31 -7.13 -2.71
CA GLU A 107 1.60 -5.86 -2.05
C GLU A 107 0.67 -4.74 -2.54
N LYS A 108 0.36 -4.71 -3.84
CA LYS A 108 -0.62 -3.76 -4.40
C LYS A 108 -2.02 -4.01 -3.84
N LEU A 109 -2.42 -5.27 -3.69
CA LEU A 109 -3.71 -5.63 -3.09
C LEU A 109 -3.76 -5.30 -1.59
N GLU A 110 -2.69 -5.61 -0.84
CA GLU A 110 -2.54 -5.25 0.59
C GLU A 110 -2.67 -3.75 0.79
N THR A 111 -1.99 -2.98 -0.07
CA THR A 111 -2.00 -1.51 -0.03
C THR A 111 -3.40 -0.97 -0.34
N LEU A 112 -4.10 -1.56 -1.32
CA LEU A 112 -5.48 -1.18 -1.66
C LEU A 112 -6.42 -1.38 -0.46
N MET A 113 -6.34 -2.55 0.19
CA MET A 113 -7.11 -2.83 1.40
C MET A 113 -6.75 -1.90 2.56
N GLY A 114 -5.46 -1.62 2.76
CA GLY A 114 -4.97 -0.74 3.80
C GLY A 114 -5.38 0.73 3.64
N LYS A 115 -5.61 1.18 2.41
CA LYS A 115 -6.11 2.54 2.12
C LYS A 115 -7.60 2.70 2.40
N GLY A 116 -8.38 1.61 2.41
CA GLY A 116 -9.83 1.65 2.59
C GLY A 116 -10.63 2.27 1.41
N SER A 117 -9.95 2.66 0.32
CA SER A 117 -10.54 3.38 -0.81
C SER A 117 -10.73 2.48 -2.04
N TYR A 118 -11.48 1.38 -1.89
CA TYR A 118 -11.70 0.37 -2.94
C TYR A 118 -13.06 0.51 -3.66
N GLY A 119 -13.79 1.59 -3.42
CA GLY A 119 -15.07 1.91 -4.08
C GLY A 119 -16.25 1.10 -3.53
N SER A 120 -16.25 -0.22 -3.74
CA SER A 120 -17.28 -1.14 -3.21
C SER A 120 -16.68 -2.49 -2.78
N ALA A 121 -17.33 -3.15 -1.82
CA ALA A 121 -16.92 -4.49 -1.38
C ALA A 121 -16.95 -5.51 -2.52
N GLU A 122 -17.89 -5.37 -3.46
CA GLU A 122 -17.94 -6.22 -4.66
C GLU A 122 -16.74 -6.02 -5.58
N LEU A 123 -16.31 -4.76 -5.76
CA LEU A 123 -15.15 -4.44 -6.58
C LEU A 123 -13.88 -4.98 -5.93
N LEU A 124 -13.74 -4.82 -4.61
CA LEU A 124 -12.61 -5.38 -3.87
C LEU A 124 -12.53 -6.91 -4.01
N ALA A 125 -13.66 -7.61 -3.87
CA ALA A 125 -13.69 -9.07 -4.03
C ALA A 125 -13.31 -9.52 -5.44
N LYS A 126 -13.81 -8.84 -6.48
CA LYS A 126 -13.44 -9.11 -7.88
C LYS A 126 -11.94 -8.89 -8.11
N VAL A 127 -11.40 -7.76 -7.63
CA VAL A 127 -9.96 -7.45 -7.75
C VAL A 127 -9.12 -8.50 -7.02
N GLY A 128 -9.54 -8.90 -5.82
CA GLY A 128 -8.86 -9.95 -5.05
C GLY A 128 -8.79 -11.29 -5.79
N ALA A 129 -9.88 -11.71 -6.42
CA ALA A 129 -9.91 -12.94 -7.22
C ALA A 129 -8.99 -12.86 -8.45
N ILE A 130 -8.96 -11.71 -9.15
CA ILE A 130 -8.06 -11.50 -10.29
C ILE A 130 -6.60 -11.56 -9.84
N VAL A 131 -6.26 -10.88 -8.74
CA VAL A 131 -4.91 -10.87 -8.18
C VAL A 131 -4.49 -12.26 -7.70
N ALA A 132 -5.38 -13.00 -7.03
CA ALA A 132 -5.11 -14.37 -6.61
C ALA A 132 -4.86 -15.30 -7.82
N GLY A 133 -5.69 -15.20 -8.86
CA GLY A 133 -5.50 -15.95 -10.11
C GLY A 133 -4.13 -15.67 -10.75
N ARG A 134 -3.78 -14.38 -10.92
CA ARG A 134 -2.48 -13.98 -11.46
C ARG A 134 -1.31 -14.45 -10.59
N ALA A 135 -1.41 -14.30 -9.27
CA ALA A 135 -0.38 -14.77 -8.35
C ALA A 135 -0.14 -16.29 -8.44
N VAL A 136 -1.20 -17.08 -8.71
CA VAL A 136 -1.06 -18.52 -8.96
C VAL A 136 -0.42 -18.78 -10.32
N GLU A 137 -0.87 -18.13 -11.38
CA GLU A 137 -0.28 -18.29 -12.73
C GLU A 137 1.24 -18.03 -12.71
N GLU A 138 1.68 -16.93 -12.11
CA GLU A 138 3.11 -16.60 -12.00
C GLU A 138 3.87 -17.60 -11.14
N ALA A 139 3.27 -18.12 -10.05
CA ALA A 139 3.90 -19.15 -9.24
C ALA A 139 4.03 -20.49 -9.96
N GLU A 140 3.09 -20.82 -10.86
CA GLU A 140 3.16 -22.04 -11.68
C GLU A 140 4.25 -21.95 -12.74
N VAL A 141 4.47 -20.77 -13.33
CA VAL A 141 5.61 -20.54 -14.24
C VAL A 141 6.93 -20.82 -13.52
N LEU A 142 7.12 -20.26 -12.32
CA LEU A 142 8.33 -20.50 -11.52
C LEU A 142 8.51 -21.98 -11.14
N ARG A 143 7.42 -22.72 -10.94
CA ARG A 143 7.47 -24.17 -10.71
C ARG A 143 7.88 -24.91 -11.98
N GLU A 144 7.28 -24.59 -13.13
CA GLU A 144 7.56 -25.23 -14.42
C GLU A 144 9.02 -25.04 -14.85
N GLU A 145 9.59 -23.88 -14.53
CA GLU A 145 11.02 -23.57 -14.72
C GLU A 145 11.93 -24.29 -13.71
N GLY A 146 11.35 -24.93 -12.68
CA GLY A 146 12.08 -25.63 -11.62
C GLY A 146 12.73 -24.70 -10.60
N GLU A 147 12.37 -23.42 -10.60
CA GLU A 147 12.93 -22.44 -9.68
C GLU A 147 12.35 -22.56 -8.27
N VAL A 148 11.10 -23.02 -8.14
CA VAL A 148 10.37 -23.10 -6.87
C VAL A 148 9.81 -24.50 -6.65
N GLU A 149 9.93 -25.01 -5.43
CA GLU A 149 9.37 -26.31 -5.04
C GLU A 149 7.83 -26.31 -5.09
N GLU A 150 7.23 -27.39 -5.60
CA GLU A 150 5.76 -27.60 -5.64
C GLU A 150 5.11 -27.40 -4.26
N ARG A 151 5.80 -27.78 -3.19
CA ARG A 151 5.33 -27.57 -1.81
C ARG A 151 5.07 -26.10 -1.51
N ARG A 152 5.96 -25.19 -1.96
CA ARG A 152 5.83 -23.75 -1.74
C ARG A 152 4.69 -23.16 -2.55
N VAL A 153 4.51 -23.62 -3.79
CA VAL A 153 3.40 -23.18 -4.64
C VAL A 153 2.05 -23.65 -4.09
N THR A 154 1.98 -24.88 -3.59
CA THR A 154 0.80 -25.39 -2.88
C THR A 154 0.51 -24.61 -1.59
N GLU A 155 1.54 -24.25 -0.81
CA GLU A 155 1.40 -23.39 0.37
C GLU A 155 0.84 -22.01 -0.01
N LEU A 156 1.34 -21.38 -1.08
CA LEU A 156 0.83 -20.11 -1.58
C LEU A 156 -0.65 -20.23 -1.99
N ARG A 157 -0.99 -21.23 -2.81
CA ARG A 157 -2.38 -21.51 -3.24
C ARG A 157 -3.33 -21.63 -2.06
N ARG A 158 -2.93 -22.34 -1.00
CA ARG A 158 -3.74 -22.48 0.21
C ARG A 158 -4.02 -21.13 0.87
N VAL A 159 -3.01 -20.27 1.01
CA VAL A 159 -3.20 -18.94 1.64
C VAL A 159 -4.07 -18.04 0.76
N LEU A 160 -3.87 -18.06 -0.57
CA LEU A 160 -4.68 -17.28 -1.51
C LEU A 160 -6.15 -17.69 -1.47
N ARG A 161 -6.47 -18.99 -1.37
CA ARG A 161 -7.86 -19.44 -1.18
C ARG A 161 -8.50 -18.89 0.09
N LEU A 162 -7.77 -18.88 1.20
CA LEU A 162 -8.28 -18.30 2.45
C LEU A 162 -8.49 -16.79 2.32
N MET A 163 -7.64 -16.09 1.57
CA MET A 163 -7.81 -14.66 1.29
C MET A 163 -9.05 -14.40 0.43
N GLU A 164 -9.26 -15.18 -0.65
CA GLU A 164 -10.47 -15.09 -1.50
C GLU A 164 -11.74 -15.25 -0.66
N MET A 165 -11.79 -16.25 0.21
CA MET A 165 -12.93 -16.49 1.11
C MET A 165 -13.19 -15.30 2.04
N ASP A 166 -12.16 -14.65 2.58
CA ASP A 166 -12.35 -13.45 3.40
C ASP A 166 -12.95 -12.30 2.59
N LEU A 167 -12.53 -12.13 1.35
CA LEU A 167 -13.07 -11.09 0.47
C LEU A 167 -14.51 -11.38 0.03
N GLU A 168 -14.88 -12.64 -0.14
CA GLU A 168 -16.28 -13.03 -0.33
C GLU A 168 -17.13 -12.72 0.90
N MET A 169 -16.60 -12.93 2.10
CA MET A 169 -17.27 -12.49 3.33
C MET A 169 -17.40 -10.97 3.39
N VAL A 170 -16.37 -10.21 3.03
CA VAL A 170 -16.43 -8.74 2.93
C VAL A 170 -17.57 -8.30 1.99
N LYS A 171 -17.74 -8.98 0.86
CA LYS A 171 -18.82 -8.73 -0.09
C LYS A 171 -20.22 -9.01 0.50
N ALA A 172 -20.36 -10.03 1.34
CA ALA A 172 -21.64 -10.44 1.91
C ALA A 172 -22.09 -9.58 3.11
N VAL A 173 -21.16 -8.87 3.75
CA VAL A 173 -21.43 -8.11 4.97
C VAL A 173 -22.19 -6.80 4.68
N ARG A 174 -23.21 -6.51 5.50
CA ARG A 174 -24.06 -5.31 5.37
C ARG A 174 -23.77 -4.19 6.37
N LYS A 175 -23.04 -4.47 7.45
CA LYS A 175 -22.71 -3.47 8.49
C LYS A 175 -21.29 -2.99 8.32
N GLU A 176 -21.08 -1.67 8.27
CA GLU A 176 -19.78 -1.06 7.96
C GLU A 176 -18.68 -1.42 8.97
N GLU A 177 -18.99 -1.44 10.28
CA GLU A 177 -18.03 -1.82 11.32
C GLU A 177 -17.44 -3.23 11.08
N THR A 178 -18.31 -4.19 10.75
CA THR A 178 -17.90 -5.56 10.45
C THR A 178 -17.20 -5.71 9.10
N VAL A 179 -17.41 -4.78 8.15
CA VAL A 179 -16.64 -4.78 6.89
C VAL A 179 -15.18 -4.51 7.18
N LYS A 180 -14.89 -3.51 8.02
CA LYS A 180 -13.51 -3.13 8.36
C LYS A 180 -12.74 -4.29 9.00
N GLU A 181 -13.33 -4.95 9.98
CA GLU A 181 -12.70 -6.12 10.64
C GLU A 181 -12.38 -7.24 9.65
N ARG A 182 -13.30 -7.50 8.70
CA ARG A 182 -13.10 -8.52 7.66
C ARG A 182 -12.06 -8.12 6.63
N VAL A 183 -11.97 -6.84 6.28
CA VAL A 183 -10.89 -6.32 5.42
C VAL A 183 -9.54 -6.45 6.12
N ASP A 184 -9.46 -6.15 7.41
CA ASP A 184 -8.22 -6.32 8.19
C ASP A 184 -7.81 -7.80 8.27
N GLN A 185 -8.77 -8.70 8.40
CA GLN A 185 -8.53 -10.15 8.35
C GLN A 185 -8.00 -10.59 6.96
N ALA A 186 -8.64 -10.16 5.87
CA ALA A 186 -8.19 -10.43 4.50
C ALA A 186 -6.78 -9.88 4.26
N ARG A 187 -6.50 -8.68 4.78
CA ARG A 187 -5.20 -8.02 4.73
C ARG A 187 -4.11 -8.80 5.46
N ALA A 188 -4.42 -9.35 6.64
CA ALA A 188 -3.50 -10.22 7.36
C ALA A 188 -3.14 -11.48 6.54
N ARG A 189 -4.10 -12.09 5.86
CA ARG A 189 -3.84 -13.23 4.97
C ARG A 189 -3.03 -12.84 3.74
N CYS A 190 -3.28 -11.67 3.17
CA CYS A 190 -2.47 -11.14 2.07
C CYS A 190 -1.01 -10.96 2.48
N ARG A 191 -0.74 -10.44 3.69
CA ARG A 191 0.62 -10.36 4.25
C ARG A 191 1.26 -11.74 4.45
N GLN A 192 0.49 -12.73 4.90
CA GLN A 192 0.97 -14.10 4.99
C GLN A 192 1.37 -14.64 3.61
N ALA A 193 0.57 -14.39 2.57
CA ALA A 193 0.90 -14.80 1.20
C ALA A 193 2.19 -14.15 0.69
N ILE A 194 2.41 -12.85 0.99
CA ILE A 194 3.66 -12.15 0.68
C ILE A 194 4.85 -12.83 1.35
N LEU A 195 4.72 -13.25 2.61
CA LEU A 195 5.81 -13.97 3.31
C LEU A 195 6.11 -15.33 2.69
N VAL A 196 5.09 -16.06 2.22
CA VAL A 196 5.28 -17.31 1.48
C VAL A 196 6.00 -17.06 0.16
N ALA A 197 5.57 -16.06 -0.61
CA ALA A 197 6.20 -15.69 -1.88
C ALA A 197 7.65 -15.20 -1.72
N ARG A 198 7.97 -14.54 -0.59
CA ARG A 198 9.35 -14.16 -0.26
C ARG A 198 10.26 -15.37 0.02
N SER A 199 9.67 -16.50 0.42
CA SER A 199 10.41 -17.74 0.71
C SER A 199 10.60 -18.68 -0.48
N PHE A 200 10.18 -18.23 -1.68
CA PHE A 200 10.42 -18.92 -2.95
C PHE A 200 11.91 -19.01 -3.28
#